data_AF-A0A972N1W8-F1
#
_entry.id   AF-A0A972N1W8-F1
#
_cell.length_a   1.000
_cell.length_b   1.000
_cell.length_c   1.000
_cell.angle_alpha   90.00
_cell.angle_beta   90.00
_cell.angle_gamma   90.00
#
_symmetry.space_group_name_H-M   'P 1'
#
loop_
_entity.id
_entity.type
_entity.pdbx_description
1 polymer ?
#
loop_
_entity_poly.entity_id
_entity_poly.type
_entity_poly.pdbx_seq_one_letter_code
_entity_poly.pdbx_strand_id
1 'polypeptide(L)'
;MSVKELLLNGHEGGLKTDGLTPIQKITLRTVIVGLLFYGLAALEGMIMRAHEVKPIPMIDDSHFFSIMTVHPIVGIFGSTYLIVFGAFTFLVPYLMKKPLFSTKLANYTWITIAVGTLLSWLAGFIYHYAPLYTIYWPLPVDFSQFKVIGGFMFVLGVALIMIGTLMFIFNIYATVFYTPKGHKKQPIKPLLMSAFGIDGFLNLINKVRGKEPYSKEPPLSLPIVAIFRGTVDTFLDALVILGAGLLILGYIAAEAFNWGWDMHSVDSLLYKNVFWWGLDLIADGLVLIYVAGTWYLLAMLITGRNLFMQNIARAALLLELVVSWAVWSHHLLSDQPQPELMKLASGEMITAFELITQGLAFFITLVTLWKARPLKMTNELKFLLGGLLGFALAVPAGIIQADMGINRLLHNTQWIIGPHVHVAILVGLTMTLYSAIYTLLPILTNKGVKLYSQKLANLHFWLHLIGGIGMGAFMGMAGIDGMLRRHLYVDGEFGVYMFLAAICGLMLLAAWVLFMYNLIATVGVKGLLGIFKSSKIDPKIVVPEEPTPAPAAVKSE
;
A
#
# COMPACT_ATOMS: atom_id res chain seq x y z
N MET A 1 -7.21 37.16 4.91
CA MET A 1 -6.84 36.38 3.71
C MET A 1 -8.08 35.68 3.21
N SER A 2 -8.46 35.89 1.95
CA SER A 2 -9.60 35.17 1.37
C SER A 2 -9.30 33.68 1.18
N VAL A 3 -10.32 32.82 1.10
CA VAL A 3 -10.13 31.39 0.78
C VAL A 3 -9.36 31.21 -0.53
N LYS A 4 -9.65 32.06 -1.54
CA LYS A 4 -8.94 32.07 -2.82
C LYS A 4 -7.45 32.37 -2.65
N GLU A 5 -7.09 33.39 -1.89
CA GLU A 5 -5.69 33.73 -1.61
C GLU A 5 -4.97 32.64 -0.83
N LEU A 6 -5.64 32.05 0.17
CA LEU A 6 -5.12 30.95 0.96
C LEU A 6 -4.80 29.74 0.07
N LEU A 7 -5.74 29.32 -0.77
CA LEU A 7 -5.52 28.18 -1.66
C LEU A 7 -4.47 28.47 -2.73
N LEU A 8 -4.41 29.69 -3.26
CA LEU A 8 -3.41 30.04 -4.29
C LEU A 8 -1.99 30.10 -3.73
N ASN A 9 -1.79 30.77 -2.59
CA ASN A 9 -0.46 31.07 -2.07
C ASN A 9 -0.03 30.15 -0.92
N GLY A 10 -0.95 29.42 -0.30
CA GLY A 10 -0.70 28.59 0.87
C GLY A 10 -0.64 29.39 2.18
N HIS A 11 -0.83 28.68 3.29
CA HIS A 11 -0.73 29.21 4.64
C HIS A 11 0.70 29.71 4.91
N GLU A 12 0.83 30.90 5.51
CA GLU A 12 2.13 31.53 5.82
C GLU A 12 3.09 31.61 4.60
N GLY A 13 2.54 31.74 3.38
CA GLY A 13 3.32 31.90 2.14
C GLY A 13 3.60 30.60 1.37
N GLY A 14 3.11 29.47 1.88
CA GLY A 14 3.07 28.17 1.22
C GLY A 14 4.45 27.58 0.89
N LEU A 15 4.45 26.51 0.09
CA LEU A 15 5.67 25.80 -0.27
C LEU A 15 6.50 26.56 -1.30
N LYS A 16 7.75 26.87 -0.96
CA LYS A 16 8.76 27.35 -1.92
C LYS A 16 9.52 26.15 -2.49
N THR A 17 9.42 25.96 -3.81
CA THR A 17 9.91 24.73 -4.46
C THR A 17 11.32 24.82 -5.03
N ASP A 18 11.93 25.99 -5.04
CA ASP A 18 13.25 26.22 -5.66
C ASP A 18 14.37 25.53 -4.87
N GLY A 19 14.20 25.40 -3.55
CA GLY A 19 15.13 24.70 -2.65
C GLY A 19 14.94 23.19 -2.58
N LEU A 20 14.02 22.59 -3.35
CA LEU A 20 13.74 21.15 -3.28
C LEU A 20 14.62 20.37 -4.26
N THR A 21 15.23 19.29 -3.77
CA THR A 21 16.06 18.38 -4.59
C THR A 21 15.21 17.61 -5.60
N PRO A 22 15.81 17.02 -6.66
CA PRO A 22 15.09 16.15 -7.57
C PRO A 22 14.35 15.01 -6.85
N ILE A 23 14.98 14.37 -5.85
CA ILE A 23 14.38 13.24 -5.12
C ILE A 23 13.16 13.72 -4.30
N GLN A 24 13.28 14.85 -3.58
CA GLN A 24 12.15 15.43 -2.84
C GLN A 24 10.97 15.72 -3.76
N LYS A 25 11.22 16.35 -4.92
CA LYS A 25 10.16 16.63 -5.90
C LYS A 25 9.54 15.36 -6.47
N ILE A 26 10.34 14.34 -6.81
CA ILE A 26 9.83 13.06 -7.34
C ILE A 26 8.92 12.40 -6.30
N THR A 27 9.39 12.26 -5.06
CA THR A 27 8.60 11.67 -3.98
C THR A 27 7.29 12.43 -3.75
N LEU A 28 7.31 13.77 -3.75
CA LEU A 28 6.10 14.57 -3.61
C LEU A 28 5.13 14.33 -4.79
N ARG A 29 5.61 14.27 -6.04
CA ARG A 29 4.75 13.96 -7.21
C ARG A 29 4.10 12.61 -7.07
N THR A 30 4.88 11.58 -6.75
CA THR A 30 4.40 10.21 -6.60
C THR A 30 3.32 10.12 -5.53
N VAL A 31 3.55 10.72 -4.35
CA VAL A 31 2.58 10.73 -3.25
C VAL A 31 1.32 11.52 -3.63
N ILE A 32 1.45 12.68 -4.29
CA ILE A 32 0.29 13.46 -4.75
C ILE A 32 -0.58 12.62 -5.69
N VAL A 33 0.02 11.96 -6.68
CA VAL A 33 -0.73 11.11 -7.63
C VAL A 33 -1.40 9.94 -6.90
N GLY A 34 -0.69 9.30 -5.96
CA GLY A 34 -1.27 8.24 -5.13
C GLY A 34 -2.47 8.72 -4.31
N LEU A 35 -2.40 9.91 -3.70
CA LEU A 35 -3.52 10.51 -2.95
C LEU A 35 -4.72 10.86 -3.84
N LEU A 36 -4.51 11.19 -5.11
CA LEU A 36 -5.59 11.42 -6.08
C LEU A 36 -6.28 10.11 -6.46
N PHE A 37 -5.51 9.03 -6.70
CA PHE A 37 -6.10 7.70 -6.89
C PHE A 37 -6.83 7.20 -5.65
N TYR A 38 -6.35 7.54 -4.44
CA TYR A 38 -7.08 7.21 -3.22
C TYR A 38 -8.44 7.89 -3.16
N GLY A 39 -8.51 9.16 -3.60
CA GLY A 39 -9.77 9.88 -3.78
C GLY A 39 -10.71 9.22 -4.78
N LEU A 40 -10.18 8.77 -5.93
CA LEU A 40 -10.96 8.02 -6.92
C LEU A 40 -11.50 6.71 -6.32
N ALA A 41 -10.67 5.92 -5.64
CA ALA A 41 -11.11 4.70 -4.98
C ALA A 41 -12.17 4.96 -3.89
N ALA A 42 -12.04 6.05 -3.12
CA ALA A 42 -13.06 6.44 -2.13
C ALA A 42 -14.40 6.81 -2.80
N LEU A 43 -14.36 7.50 -3.95
CA LEU A 43 -15.56 7.81 -4.73
C LEU A 43 -16.21 6.56 -5.30
N GLU A 44 -15.43 5.66 -5.90
CA GLU A 44 -15.90 4.36 -6.41
C GLU A 44 -16.53 3.50 -5.31
N GLY A 45 -15.87 3.44 -4.15
CA GLY A 45 -16.41 2.76 -2.97
C GLY A 45 -17.78 3.32 -2.57
N MET A 46 -17.91 4.66 -2.54
CA MET A 46 -19.19 5.30 -2.23
C MET A 46 -20.26 5.11 -3.30
N ILE A 47 -19.88 5.07 -4.57
CA ILE A 47 -20.78 4.73 -5.66
C ILE A 47 -21.35 3.32 -5.46
N MET A 48 -20.49 2.33 -5.19
CA MET A 48 -20.92 0.96 -4.92
C MET A 48 -21.81 0.88 -3.66
N ARG A 49 -21.41 1.53 -2.56
CA ARG A 49 -22.21 1.56 -1.33
C ARG A 49 -23.58 2.19 -1.56
N ALA A 50 -23.64 3.31 -2.27
CA ALA A 50 -24.90 3.99 -2.56
C ALA A 50 -25.81 3.11 -3.43
N HIS A 51 -25.26 2.41 -4.43
CA HIS A 51 -26.01 1.49 -5.27
C HIS A 51 -26.56 0.28 -4.46
N GLU A 52 -25.80 -0.24 -3.50
CA GLU A 52 -26.28 -1.32 -2.60
C GLU A 52 -27.35 -0.85 -1.59
N VAL A 53 -27.38 0.43 -1.22
CA VAL A 53 -28.47 0.99 -0.39
C VAL A 53 -29.72 1.20 -1.24
N LYS A 54 -29.54 1.75 -2.44
CA LYS A 54 -30.61 1.97 -3.40
C LYS A 54 -30.01 2.04 -4.80
N PRO A 55 -30.44 1.17 -5.74
CA PRO A 55 -29.94 1.19 -7.11
C PRO A 55 -30.01 2.58 -7.74
N ILE A 56 -28.88 3.01 -8.30
CA ILE A 56 -28.73 4.33 -8.92
C ILE A 56 -29.04 4.18 -10.42
N PRO A 57 -30.02 4.90 -10.99
CA PRO A 57 -30.41 4.70 -12.40
C PRO A 57 -29.31 4.93 -13.44
N MET A 58 -28.27 5.70 -13.10
CA MET A 58 -27.13 5.98 -14.00
C MET A 58 -26.08 4.87 -14.02
N ILE A 59 -26.18 3.87 -13.14
CA ILE A 59 -25.21 2.79 -12.99
C ILE A 59 -25.98 1.49 -13.07
N ASP A 60 -25.89 0.82 -14.21
CA ASP A 60 -26.40 -0.53 -14.38
C ASP A 60 -25.50 -1.56 -13.66
N ASP A 61 -26.00 -2.78 -13.52
CA ASP A 61 -25.31 -3.87 -12.82
C ASP A 61 -23.93 -4.18 -13.45
N SER A 62 -23.83 -4.10 -14.78
CA SER A 62 -22.58 -4.34 -15.51
C SER A 62 -21.52 -3.31 -15.12
N HIS A 63 -21.90 -2.04 -15.02
CA HIS A 63 -21.04 -0.97 -14.59
C HIS A 63 -20.71 -1.07 -13.09
N PHE A 64 -21.63 -1.54 -12.24
CA PHE A 64 -21.34 -1.83 -10.83
C PHE A 64 -20.21 -2.88 -10.69
N PHE A 65 -20.29 -3.99 -11.42
CA PHE A 65 -19.26 -5.03 -11.39
C PHE A 65 -17.94 -4.60 -12.04
N SER A 66 -17.99 -3.71 -13.03
CA SER A 66 -16.77 -3.15 -13.62
C SER A 66 -16.07 -2.20 -12.65
N ILE A 67 -16.80 -1.34 -11.92
CA ILE A 67 -16.26 -0.54 -10.81
C ILE A 67 -15.65 -1.45 -9.74
N MET A 68 -16.36 -2.50 -9.33
CA MET A 68 -15.87 -3.46 -8.34
C MET A 68 -14.57 -4.15 -8.77
N THR A 69 -14.38 -4.36 -10.08
CA THR A 69 -13.16 -4.94 -10.64
C THR A 69 -11.97 -4.00 -10.53
N VAL A 70 -12.16 -2.72 -10.89
CA VAL A 70 -11.06 -1.74 -10.95
C VAL A 70 -10.79 -1.03 -9.63
N HIS A 71 -11.78 -0.94 -8.73
CA HIS A 71 -11.67 -0.31 -7.42
C HIS A 71 -10.43 -0.74 -6.61
N PRO A 72 -10.17 -2.05 -6.40
CA PRO A 72 -8.95 -2.48 -5.70
C PRO A 72 -7.68 -2.20 -6.53
N ILE A 73 -7.77 -2.17 -7.86
CA ILE A 73 -6.62 -1.82 -8.70
C ILE A 73 -6.23 -0.35 -8.50
N VAL A 74 -7.22 0.53 -8.45
CA VAL A 74 -7.04 1.95 -8.15
C VAL A 74 -6.55 2.16 -6.71
N GLY A 75 -7.19 1.52 -5.73
CA GLY A 75 -6.89 1.69 -4.31
C GLY A 75 -5.52 1.15 -3.89
N ILE A 76 -5.12 -0.02 -4.39
CA ILE A 76 -3.87 -0.68 -4.00
C ILE A 76 -2.72 -0.31 -4.93
N PHE A 77 -2.84 -0.61 -6.22
CA PHE A 77 -1.75 -0.37 -7.17
C PHE A 77 -1.66 1.10 -7.60
N GLY A 78 -2.81 1.78 -7.77
CA GLY A 78 -2.84 3.20 -8.09
C GLY A 78 -2.44 4.09 -6.92
N SER A 79 -2.99 3.83 -5.74
CA SER A 79 -2.79 4.68 -4.57
C SER A 79 -1.66 4.17 -3.67
N THR A 80 -1.86 3.03 -3.02
CA THR A 80 -0.94 2.57 -1.95
C THR A 80 0.48 2.33 -2.46
N TYR A 81 0.64 1.67 -3.61
CA TYR A 81 1.94 1.45 -4.25
C TYR A 81 2.65 2.77 -4.52
N LEU A 82 1.96 3.77 -5.10
CA LEU A 82 2.56 5.08 -5.35
C LEU A 82 2.99 5.77 -4.05
N ILE A 83 2.14 5.78 -3.01
CA ILE A 83 2.47 6.41 -1.73
C ILE A 83 3.70 5.73 -1.09
N VAL A 84 3.69 4.39 -1.04
CA VAL A 84 4.77 3.60 -0.42
C VAL A 84 6.06 3.69 -1.23
N PHE A 85 6.02 3.45 -2.55
CA PHE A 85 7.20 3.51 -3.41
C PHE A 85 7.77 4.93 -3.47
N GLY A 86 6.92 5.95 -3.47
CA GLY A 86 7.32 7.35 -3.37
C GLY A 86 8.08 7.63 -2.08
N ALA A 87 7.55 7.17 -0.94
CA ALA A 87 8.20 7.31 0.36
C ALA A 87 9.54 6.56 0.40
N PHE A 88 9.61 5.32 -0.07
CA PHE A 88 10.83 4.50 -0.05
C PHE A 88 11.90 5.01 -1.02
N THR A 89 11.50 5.59 -2.15
CA THR A 89 12.42 6.28 -3.08
C THR A 89 13.18 7.43 -2.39
N PHE A 90 12.58 8.06 -1.38
CA PHE A 90 13.25 9.07 -0.55
C PHE A 90 13.94 8.47 0.67
N LEU A 91 13.26 7.60 1.42
CA LEU A 91 13.74 7.07 2.69
C LEU A 91 15.00 6.22 2.54
N VAL A 92 15.11 5.42 1.48
CA VAL A 92 16.29 4.58 1.25
C VAL A 92 17.57 5.42 1.11
N PRO A 93 17.67 6.37 0.15
CA PRO A 93 18.85 7.22 0.05
C PRO A 93 19.04 8.12 1.28
N TYR A 94 17.96 8.60 1.91
CA TYR A 94 18.02 9.43 3.12
C TYR A 94 18.66 8.70 4.30
N LEU A 95 18.21 7.48 4.60
CA LEU A 95 18.72 6.67 5.72
C LEU A 95 20.13 6.13 5.44
N MET A 96 20.44 5.80 4.18
CA MET A 96 21.77 5.35 3.78
C MET A 96 22.77 6.50 3.60
N LYS A 97 22.32 7.76 3.69
CA LYS A 97 23.12 8.97 3.47
C LYS A 97 23.91 8.94 2.16
N LYS A 98 23.26 8.49 1.08
CA LYS A 98 23.85 8.41 -0.25
C LYS A 98 22.82 8.67 -1.33
N PRO A 99 23.22 9.11 -2.54
CA PRO A 99 22.27 9.41 -3.60
C PRO A 99 21.42 8.20 -4.02
N LEU A 100 20.25 8.47 -4.61
CA LEU A 100 19.48 7.47 -5.32
C LEU A 100 20.22 7.04 -6.59
N PHE A 101 20.17 5.76 -6.94
CA PHE A 101 20.84 5.23 -8.13
C PHE A 101 20.39 5.94 -9.43
N SER A 102 19.08 6.10 -9.65
CA SER A 102 18.55 6.80 -10.82
C SER A 102 17.27 7.58 -10.54
N THR A 103 17.35 8.91 -10.61
CA THR A 103 16.20 9.81 -10.54
C THR A 103 15.34 9.75 -11.80
N LYS A 104 15.94 9.43 -12.96
CA LYS A 104 15.21 9.21 -14.21
C LYS A 104 14.31 7.98 -14.09
N LEU A 105 14.85 6.88 -13.57
CA LEU A 105 14.10 5.64 -13.36
C LEU A 105 12.97 5.85 -12.35
N ALA A 106 13.21 6.59 -11.27
CA ALA A 106 12.18 6.94 -10.30
C ALA A 106 11.00 7.74 -10.92
N ASN A 107 11.27 8.61 -11.91
CA ASN A 107 10.17 9.26 -12.64
C ASN A 107 9.40 8.26 -13.50
N TYR A 108 10.09 7.37 -14.23
CA TYR A 108 9.41 6.35 -15.03
C TYR A 108 8.59 5.38 -14.18
N THR A 109 9.04 5.02 -12.98
CA THR A 109 8.29 4.18 -12.05
C THR A 109 6.88 4.72 -11.80
N TRP A 110 6.76 5.96 -11.30
CA TRP A 110 5.44 6.47 -10.92
C TRP A 110 4.56 6.78 -12.14
N ILE A 111 5.16 7.23 -13.24
CA ILE A 111 4.43 7.51 -14.49
C ILE A 111 3.84 6.21 -15.03
N THR A 112 4.65 5.15 -15.12
CA THR A 112 4.22 3.86 -15.67
C THR A 112 3.12 3.24 -14.81
N ILE A 113 3.24 3.30 -13.47
CA ILE A 113 2.18 2.83 -12.57
C ILE A 113 0.90 3.65 -12.76
N ALA A 114 0.99 4.98 -12.75
CA ALA A 114 -0.19 5.84 -12.89
C ALA A 114 -0.90 5.64 -14.24
N VAL A 115 -0.15 5.55 -15.34
CA VAL A 115 -0.71 5.25 -16.67
C VAL A 115 -1.33 3.86 -16.69
N GLY A 116 -0.66 2.86 -16.12
CA GLY A 116 -1.19 1.50 -16.02
C GLY A 116 -2.51 1.44 -15.26
N THR A 117 -2.58 2.09 -14.09
CA THR A 117 -3.82 2.21 -13.30
C THR A 117 -4.93 2.89 -14.11
N LEU A 118 -4.64 4.00 -14.80
CA LEU A 118 -5.64 4.68 -15.63
C LEU A 118 -6.14 3.79 -16.77
N LEU A 119 -5.27 3.03 -17.44
CA LEU A 119 -5.69 2.10 -18.49
C LEU A 119 -6.60 0.99 -17.94
N SER A 120 -6.23 0.38 -16.81
CA SER A 120 -7.09 -0.63 -16.16
C SER A 120 -8.43 -0.03 -15.73
N TRP A 121 -8.44 1.19 -15.18
CA TRP A 121 -9.65 1.90 -14.81
C TRP A 121 -10.55 2.19 -16.02
N LEU A 122 -9.97 2.72 -17.10
CA LEU A 122 -10.69 2.97 -18.36
C LEU A 122 -11.29 1.69 -18.95
N ALA A 123 -10.72 0.51 -18.66
CA ALA A 123 -11.24 -0.75 -19.18
C ALA A 123 -12.55 -1.13 -18.51
N GLY A 124 -12.64 -0.93 -17.20
CA GLY A 124 -13.90 -1.03 -16.47
C GLY A 124 -14.88 0.07 -16.89
N PHE A 125 -14.41 1.31 -16.98
CA PHE A 125 -15.29 2.47 -17.22
C PHE A 125 -15.89 2.52 -18.63
N ILE A 126 -15.09 2.26 -19.68
CA ILE A 126 -15.52 2.39 -21.08
C ILE A 126 -16.10 1.07 -21.62
N TYR A 127 -15.44 -0.05 -21.31
CA TYR A 127 -15.78 -1.35 -21.91
C TYR A 127 -16.50 -2.29 -20.95
N HIS A 128 -16.77 -1.85 -19.72
CA HIS A 128 -17.43 -2.63 -18.68
C HIS A 128 -16.74 -3.98 -18.44
N TYR A 129 -15.42 -4.03 -18.59
CA TYR A 129 -14.65 -5.24 -18.36
C TYR A 129 -14.64 -5.58 -16.87
N ALA A 130 -15.21 -6.73 -16.50
CA ALA A 130 -15.55 -7.03 -15.10
C ALA A 130 -15.17 -8.46 -14.62
N PRO A 131 -13.95 -8.98 -14.88
CA PRO A 131 -13.55 -10.30 -14.37
C PRO A 131 -13.18 -10.33 -12.88
N LEU A 132 -13.39 -9.23 -12.15
CA LEU A 132 -12.93 -9.01 -10.78
C LEU A 132 -11.40 -8.93 -10.67
N TYR A 133 -10.90 -8.30 -9.60
CA TYR A 133 -9.44 -8.16 -9.38
C TYR A 133 -8.71 -9.49 -9.22
N THR A 134 -9.45 -10.54 -8.83
CA THR A 134 -8.91 -11.89 -8.67
C THR A 134 -8.73 -12.62 -10.00
N ILE A 135 -9.31 -12.11 -11.10
CA ILE A 135 -9.16 -12.64 -12.46
C ILE A 135 -9.24 -14.18 -12.53
N TYR A 136 -10.23 -14.77 -11.85
CA TYR A 136 -10.34 -16.22 -11.75
C TYR A 136 -10.69 -16.84 -13.09
N TRP A 137 -9.89 -17.82 -13.48
CA TRP A 137 -10.09 -18.55 -14.72
C TRP A 137 -11.43 -19.33 -14.73
N PRO A 138 -12.20 -19.34 -15.83
CA PRO A 138 -11.92 -18.76 -17.16
C PRO A 138 -12.46 -17.34 -17.39
N LEU A 139 -13.04 -16.69 -16.37
CA LEU A 139 -13.74 -15.41 -16.49
C LEU A 139 -12.98 -14.30 -17.27
N PRO A 140 -11.66 -14.06 -17.07
CA PRO A 140 -10.96 -13.00 -17.81
C PRO A 140 -10.83 -13.25 -19.33
N VAL A 141 -11.13 -14.46 -19.81
CA VAL A 141 -11.06 -14.80 -21.23
C VAL A 141 -12.42 -15.25 -21.79
N ASP A 142 -13.51 -15.02 -21.05
CA ASP A 142 -14.85 -15.26 -21.55
C ASP A 142 -15.27 -14.12 -22.49
N PHE A 143 -14.92 -14.27 -23.77
CA PHE A 143 -15.22 -13.29 -24.81
C PHE A 143 -16.69 -13.25 -25.24
N SER A 144 -17.52 -14.18 -24.73
CA SER A 144 -18.98 -14.08 -24.89
C SER A 144 -19.57 -12.97 -24.00
N GLN A 145 -18.91 -12.69 -22.86
CA GLN A 145 -19.31 -11.65 -21.92
C GLN A 145 -18.51 -10.36 -22.13
N PHE A 146 -17.23 -10.48 -22.49
CA PHE A 146 -16.30 -9.35 -22.50
C PHE A 146 -15.74 -9.03 -23.88
N LYS A 147 -15.67 -7.74 -24.21
CA LYS A 147 -15.00 -7.28 -25.43
C LYS A 147 -13.49 -7.48 -25.32
N VAL A 148 -12.89 -8.06 -26.37
CA VAL A 148 -11.44 -8.27 -26.52
C VAL A 148 -10.64 -7.00 -26.21
N ILE A 149 -11.07 -5.84 -26.72
CA ILE A 149 -10.39 -4.55 -26.49
C ILE A 149 -10.40 -4.13 -25.00
N GLY A 150 -11.46 -4.45 -24.26
CA GLY A 150 -11.57 -4.18 -22.83
C GLY A 150 -10.58 -5.04 -22.05
N GLY A 151 -10.53 -6.35 -22.34
CA GLY A 151 -9.55 -7.25 -21.75
C GLY A 151 -8.11 -6.85 -22.06
N PHE A 152 -7.83 -6.49 -23.32
CA PHE A 152 -6.50 -6.04 -23.73
C PHE A 152 -6.05 -4.80 -22.96
N MET A 153 -6.92 -3.78 -22.88
CA MET A 153 -6.60 -2.53 -22.19
C MET A 153 -6.41 -2.74 -20.68
N PHE A 154 -7.21 -3.61 -20.06
CA PHE A 154 -7.05 -3.97 -18.66
C PHE A 154 -5.70 -4.64 -18.40
N VAL A 155 -5.36 -5.68 -19.17
CA VAL A 155 -4.12 -6.44 -18.98
C VAL A 155 -2.89 -5.62 -19.31
N LEU A 156 -2.94 -4.78 -20.35
CA LEU A 156 -1.88 -3.81 -20.63
C LEU A 156 -1.68 -2.86 -19.46
N GLY A 157 -2.77 -2.35 -18.87
CA GLY A 157 -2.72 -1.51 -17.69
C GLY A 157 -2.02 -2.19 -16.51
N VAL A 158 -2.43 -3.42 -16.18
CA VAL A 158 -1.81 -4.22 -15.11
C VAL A 158 -0.34 -4.51 -15.41
N ALA A 159 0.01 -4.84 -16.66
CA ALA A 159 1.39 -5.08 -17.06
C ALA A 159 2.27 -3.83 -16.88
N LEU A 160 1.77 -2.65 -17.22
CA LEU A 160 2.48 -1.39 -16.97
C LEU A 160 2.69 -1.13 -15.48
N ILE A 161 1.68 -1.39 -14.64
CA ILE A 161 1.86 -1.32 -13.18
C ILE A 161 3.01 -2.22 -12.73
N MET A 162 3.01 -3.50 -13.14
CA MET A 162 4.04 -4.46 -12.76
C MET A 162 5.43 -4.07 -13.29
N ILE A 163 5.53 -3.55 -14.51
CA ILE A 163 6.78 -3.02 -15.06
C ILE A 163 7.29 -1.84 -14.22
N GLY A 164 6.41 -0.92 -13.84
CA GLY A 164 6.77 0.19 -12.95
C GLY A 164 7.23 -0.28 -11.58
N THR A 165 6.61 -1.33 -11.04
CA THR A 165 7.02 -2.03 -9.81
C THR A 165 8.42 -2.65 -9.94
N LEU A 166 8.72 -3.33 -11.04
CA LEU A 166 10.07 -3.88 -11.29
C LEU A 166 11.13 -2.77 -11.43
N MET A 167 10.78 -1.64 -12.06
CA MET A 167 11.65 -0.46 -12.13
C MET A 167 11.95 0.10 -10.73
N PHE A 168 10.94 0.16 -9.85
CA PHE A 168 11.10 0.57 -8.47
C PHE A 168 12.07 -0.35 -7.72
N ILE A 169 11.81 -1.66 -7.75
CA ILE A 169 12.61 -2.68 -7.07
C ILE A 169 14.07 -2.59 -7.53
N PHE A 170 14.30 -2.55 -8.84
CA PHE A 170 15.64 -2.41 -9.39
C PHE A 170 16.33 -1.14 -8.88
N ASN A 171 15.63 0.01 -8.85
CA ASN A 171 16.21 1.26 -8.39
C ASN A 171 16.58 1.21 -6.90
N ILE A 172 15.75 0.58 -6.05
CA ILE A 172 16.04 0.39 -4.63
C ILE A 172 17.22 -0.56 -4.42
N TYR A 173 17.25 -1.71 -5.09
CA TYR A 173 18.35 -2.67 -5.00
C TYR A 173 19.66 -2.06 -5.48
N ALA A 174 19.63 -1.44 -6.66
CA ALA A 174 20.77 -0.71 -7.19
C ALA A 174 21.22 0.34 -6.19
N THR A 175 20.29 1.10 -5.60
CA THR A 175 20.61 2.09 -4.56
C THR A 175 21.27 1.45 -3.34
N VAL A 176 20.82 0.30 -2.85
CA VAL A 176 21.43 -0.36 -1.69
C VAL A 176 22.86 -0.83 -1.99
N PHE A 177 23.10 -1.48 -3.13
CA PHE A 177 24.38 -2.15 -3.40
C PHE A 177 25.41 -1.32 -4.16
N TYR A 178 24.98 -0.33 -4.94
CA TYR A 178 25.95 0.51 -5.66
C TYR A 178 26.72 1.41 -4.69
N THR A 179 27.97 1.69 -5.07
CA THR A 179 28.84 2.63 -4.38
C THR A 179 28.93 3.91 -5.22
N PRO A 180 28.33 5.03 -4.77
CA PRO A 180 28.48 6.30 -5.46
C PRO A 180 29.94 6.77 -5.46
N LYS A 181 30.31 7.60 -6.45
CA LYS A 181 31.64 8.22 -6.50
C LYS A 181 31.91 8.99 -5.19
N GLY A 182 33.10 8.83 -4.62
CA GLY A 182 33.50 9.44 -3.36
C GLY A 182 33.01 8.74 -2.09
N HIS A 183 32.21 7.67 -2.19
CA HIS A 183 31.79 6.88 -1.03
C HIS A 183 32.69 5.65 -0.86
N LYS A 184 32.92 5.23 0.39
CA LYS A 184 33.67 4.00 0.69
C LYS A 184 32.89 2.78 0.21
N LYS A 185 33.53 1.92 -0.59
CA LYS A 185 32.93 0.67 -1.05
C LYS A 185 32.62 -0.22 0.16
N GLN A 186 31.35 -0.59 0.29
CA GLN A 186 30.90 -1.54 1.30
C GLN A 186 31.00 -2.97 0.75
N PRO A 187 31.43 -3.94 1.56
CA PRO A 187 31.52 -5.32 1.11
C PRO A 187 30.11 -5.88 0.85
N ILE A 188 29.93 -6.52 -0.31
CA ILE A 188 28.61 -7.00 -0.77
C ILE A 188 28.05 -8.09 0.14
N LYS A 189 28.89 -9.03 0.61
CA LYS A 189 28.43 -10.14 1.45
C LYS A 189 27.81 -9.67 2.79
N PRO A 190 28.47 -8.83 3.60
CA PRO A 190 27.85 -8.27 4.80
C PRO A 190 26.60 -7.43 4.52
N LEU A 191 26.56 -6.69 3.42
CA LEU A 191 25.37 -5.95 3.00
C LEU A 191 24.20 -6.89 2.71
N LEU A 192 24.41 -7.95 1.92
CA LEU A 192 23.39 -8.96 1.62
C LEU A 192 22.91 -9.64 2.90
N MET A 193 23.82 -10.09 3.76
CA MET A 193 23.45 -10.73 5.03
C MET A 193 22.58 -9.82 5.90
N SER A 194 22.89 -8.53 5.97
CA SER A 194 22.08 -7.57 6.70
C SER A 194 20.75 -7.27 6.01
N ALA A 195 20.74 -7.19 4.67
CA ALA A 195 19.55 -6.90 3.87
C ALA A 195 18.46 -7.97 4.03
N PHE A 196 18.86 -9.23 4.21
CA PHE A 196 17.97 -10.34 4.52
C PHE A 196 17.74 -10.55 6.03
N GLY A 197 18.34 -9.76 6.93
CA GLY A 197 18.19 -9.93 8.38
C GLY A 197 18.91 -11.16 8.98
N ILE A 198 19.81 -11.79 8.21
CA ILE A 198 20.59 -12.98 8.63
C ILE A 198 21.50 -12.64 9.81
N ASP A 199 22.03 -11.43 9.85
CA ASP A 199 22.82 -10.92 10.98
C ASP A 199 22.03 -10.91 12.30
N GLY A 200 20.75 -10.54 12.26
CA GLY A 200 19.83 -10.61 13.41
C GLY A 200 19.64 -12.04 13.92
N PHE A 201 19.46 -12.99 13.00
CA PHE A 201 19.32 -14.42 13.34
C PHE A 201 20.62 -15.01 13.92
N LEU A 202 21.77 -14.70 13.33
CA LEU A 202 23.09 -15.10 13.84
C LEU A 202 23.38 -14.50 15.21
N ASN A 203 23.00 -13.24 15.44
CA ASN A 203 23.09 -12.60 16.77
C ASN A 203 22.25 -13.34 17.81
N LEU A 204 21.05 -13.79 17.45
CA LEU A 204 20.19 -14.56 18.34
C LEU A 204 20.81 -15.92 18.69
N ILE A 205 21.32 -16.66 17.69
CA ILE A 205 22.02 -17.94 17.89
C ILE A 205 23.26 -17.75 18.78
N ASN A 206 24.09 -16.73 18.50
CA ASN A 206 25.28 -16.47 19.29
C ASN A 206 24.94 -16.15 20.74
N LYS A 207 23.88 -15.36 20.97
CA LYS A 207 23.38 -15.07 22.32
C LYS A 207 22.99 -16.36 23.08
N VAL A 208 22.25 -17.26 22.43
CA VAL A 208 21.87 -18.55 23.03
C VAL A 208 23.10 -19.43 23.31
N ARG A 209 24.12 -19.37 22.46
CA ARG A 209 25.37 -20.11 22.61
C ARG A 209 26.41 -19.45 23.53
N GLY A 210 26.08 -18.33 24.17
CA GLY A 210 27.02 -17.57 25.00
C GLY A 210 28.21 -16.97 24.23
N LYS A 211 28.07 -16.76 22.91
CA LYS A 211 29.09 -16.17 22.03
C LYS A 211 28.83 -14.68 21.81
N GLU A 212 29.90 -13.94 21.45
CA GLU A 212 29.79 -12.55 21.02
C GLU A 212 28.83 -12.39 19.82
N PRO A 213 28.10 -11.27 19.73
CA PRO A 213 27.24 -10.98 18.57
C PRO A 213 28.01 -11.05 17.26
N TYR A 214 27.42 -11.67 16.24
CA TYR A 214 27.96 -11.70 14.88
C TYR A 214 28.19 -10.29 14.32
N SER A 215 27.24 -9.38 14.56
CA SER A 215 27.37 -7.96 14.21
C SER A 215 26.81 -7.07 15.31
N LYS A 216 27.65 -6.18 15.86
CA LYS A 216 27.24 -5.15 16.84
C LYS A 216 26.58 -3.95 16.15
N GLU A 217 27.07 -3.60 14.96
CA GLU A 217 26.54 -2.53 14.12
C GLU A 217 26.24 -3.07 12.71
N PRO A 218 25.01 -3.57 12.49
CA PRO A 218 24.53 -3.98 11.18
C PRO A 218 24.79 -2.91 10.10
N PRO A 219 25.31 -3.28 8.91
CA PRO A 219 25.53 -2.36 7.79
C PRO A 219 24.27 -1.60 7.35
N LEU A 220 23.08 -2.22 7.50
CA LEU A 220 21.80 -1.63 7.14
C LEU A 220 20.95 -1.37 8.38
N SER A 221 20.28 -0.22 8.42
CA SER A 221 19.29 0.05 9.44
C SER A 221 18.07 -0.85 9.27
N LEU A 222 17.38 -1.17 10.37
CA LEU A 222 16.22 -2.07 10.35
C LEU A 222 15.12 -1.63 9.35
N PRO A 223 14.79 -0.33 9.20
CA PRO A 223 13.84 0.11 8.18
C PRO A 223 14.30 -0.24 6.75
N ILE A 224 15.60 -0.14 6.45
CA ILE A 224 16.13 -0.54 5.14
C ILE A 224 16.01 -2.05 4.95
N VAL A 225 16.23 -2.84 5.99
CA VAL A 225 16.02 -4.30 5.94
C VAL A 225 14.56 -4.62 5.65
N ALA A 226 13.60 -3.95 6.29
CA ALA A 226 12.18 -4.17 6.02
C ALA A 226 11.77 -3.78 4.58
N ILE A 227 12.25 -2.63 4.08
CA ILE A 227 12.02 -2.20 2.68
C ILE A 227 12.64 -3.21 1.71
N PHE A 228 13.86 -3.67 1.97
CA PHE A 228 14.55 -4.64 1.14
C PHE A 228 13.84 -6.01 1.14
N ARG A 229 13.38 -6.46 2.31
CA ARG A 229 12.66 -7.73 2.43
C ARG A 229 11.34 -7.68 1.68
N GLY A 230 10.48 -6.67 1.91
CA GLY A 230 9.19 -6.63 1.22
C GLY A 230 9.31 -6.39 -0.30
N THR A 231 10.43 -5.85 -0.78
CA THR A 231 10.69 -5.78 -2.24
C THR A 231 10.98 -7.15 -2.86
N VAL A 232 11.39 -8.17 -2.09
CA VAL A 232 11.50 -9.55 -2.58
C VAL A 232 10.11 -10.11 -2.89
N ASP A 233 9.17 -9.98 -1.97
CA ASP A 233 7.79 -10.44 -2.15
C ASP A 233 7.10 -9.70 -3.29
N THR A 234 7.28 -8.38 -3.34
CA THR A 234 6.76 -7.54 -4.44
C THR A 234 7.37 -7.93 -5.79
N PHE A 235 8.61 -8.43 -5.83
CA PHE A 235 9.22 -8.95 -7.06
C PHE A 235 8.57 -10.25 -7.51
N LEU A 236 8.38 -11.20 -6.61
CA LEU A 236 7.74 -12.48 -6.91
C LEU A 236 6.29 -12.29 -7.38
N ASP A 237 5.54 -11.42 -6.70
CA ASP A 237 4.20 -10.99 -7.12
C ASP A 237 4.21 -10.44 -8.55
N ALA A 238 5.10 -9.49 -8.84
CA ALA A 238 5.17 -8.89 -10.17
C ALA A 238 5.44 -9.93 -11.28
N LEU A 239 6.22 -10.98 -10.99
CA LEU A 239 6.44 -12.08 -11.93
C LEU A 239 5.17 -12.90 -12.16
N VAL A 240 4.43 -13.23 -11.10
CA VAL A 240 3.20 -14.01 -11.19
C VAL A 240 2.12 -13.25 -11.92
N ILE A 241 1.88 -11.98 -11.56
CA ILE A 241 0.85 -11.14 -12.20
C ILE A 241 1.19 -10.89 -13.68
N LEU A 242 2.47 -10.64 -14.02
CA LEU A 242 2.88 -10.55 -15.43
C LEU A 242 2.68 -11.88 -16.16
N GLY A 243 2.99 -13.01 -15.52
CA GLY A 243 2.74 -14.34 -16.08
C GLY A 243 1.26 -14.58 -16.38
N ALA A 244 0.38 -14.28 -15.44
CA ALA A 244 -1.07 -14.36 -15.62
C ALA A 244 -1.55 -13.42 -16.74
N GLY A 245 -1.01 -12.19 -16.78
CA GLY A 245 -1.29 -11.24 -17.84
C GLY A 245 -0.86 -11.74 -19.23
N LEU A 246 0.33 -12.33 -19.35
CA LEU A 246 0.80 -12.91 -20.61
C LEU A 246 -0.07 -14.08 -21.08
N LEU A 247 -0.55 -14.91 -20.15
CA LEU A 247 -1.50 -15.97 -20.45
C LEU A 247 -2.80 -15.39 -21.02
N ILE A 248 -3.40 -14.42 -20.33
CA ILE A 248 -4.65 -13.76 -20.78
C ILE A 248 -4.44 -13.06 -22.13
N LEU A 249 -3.30 -12.38 -22.35
CA LEU A 249 -2.96 -11.77 -23.64
C LEU A 249 -2.87 -12.79 -24.77
N GLY A 250 -2.36 -13.99 -24.49
CA GLY A 250 -2.35 -15.10 -25.44
C GLY A 250 -3.75 -15.49 -25.90
N TYR A 251 -4.70 -15.60 -24.98
CA TYR A 251 -6.10 -15.89 -25.29
C TYR A 251 -6.82 -14.73 -25.99
N ILE A 252 -6.53 -13.48 -25.62
CA ILE A 252 -7.01 -12.29 -26.31
C ILE A 252 -6.53 -12.29 -27.77
N ALA A 253 -5.26 -12.64 -28.01
CA ALA A 253 -4.72 -12.77 -29.37
C ALA A 253 -5.36 -13.94 -30.12
N ALA A 254 -5.54 -15.08 -29.46
CA ALA A 254 -6.19 -16.24 -30.05
C ALA A 254 -7.63 -15.93 -30.51
N GLU A 255 -8.39 -15.18 -29.71
CA GLU A 255 -9.72 -14.70 -30.09
C GLU A 255 -9.64 -13.69 -31.25
N ALA A 256 -8.77 -12.68 -31.13
CA ALA A 256 -8.64 -11.63 -32.16
C ALA A 256 -8.22 -12.17 -33.53
N PHE A 257 -7.42 -13.24 -33.58
CA PHE A 257 -6.94 -13.88 -34.80
C PHE A 257 -7.67 -15.18 -35.15
N ASN A 258 -8.73 -15.55 -34.43
CA ASN A 258 -9.51 -16.78 -34.62
C ASN A 258 -8.67 -18.07 -34.61
N TRP A 259 -7.72 -18.20 -33.67
CA TRP A 259 -6.90 -19.41 -33.48
C TRP A 259 -7.65 -20.56 -32.80
N GLY A 260 -8.84 -20.31 -32.25
CA GLY A 260 -9.72 -21.35 -31.72
C GLY A 260 -9.20 -22.04 -30.45
N TRP A 261 -8.52 -21.30 -29.56
CA TRP A 261 -8.06 -21.85 -28.28
C TRP A 261 -9.24 -22.12 -27.35
N ASP A 262 -9.23 -23.29 -26.72
CA ASP A 262 -10.22 -23.64 -25.70
C ASP A 262 -9.82 -23.02 -24.35
N MET A 263 -10.68 -22.18 -23.77
CA MET A 263 -10.49 -21.62 -22.43
C MET A 263 -10.45 -22.70 -21.35
N HIS A 264 -11.04 -23.87 -21.56
CA HIS A 264 -11.00 -24.97 -20.59
C HIS A 264 -9.67 -25.75 -20.58
N SER A 265 -8.72 -25.43 -21.48
CA SER A 265 -7.41 -26.07 -21.48
C SER A 265 -6.49 -25.62 -20.33
N VAL A 266 -6.84 -24.54 -19.62
CA VAL A 266 -6.18 -24.11 -18.38
C VAL A 266 -6.95 -24.65 -17.18
N ASP A 267 -6.28 -25.43 -16.35
CA ASP A 267 -6.84 -25.90 -15.08
C ASP A 267 -7.08 -24.72 -14.13
N SER A 268 -8.33 -24.52 -13.75
CA SER A 268 -8.75 -23.35 -12.97
C SER A 268 -8.24 -23.38 -11.52
N LEU A 269 -8.08 -24.58 -10.92
CA LEU A 269 -7.56 -24.72 -9.57
C LEU A 269 -6.04 -24.47 -9.54
N LEU A 270 -5.32 -24.98 -10.53
CA LEU A 270 -3.89 -24.74 -10.69
C LEU A 270 -3.64 -23.24 -10.92
N TYR A 271 -4.40 -22.62 -11.82
CA TYR A 271 -4.33 -21.17 -12.05
C TYR A 271 -4.55 -20.39 -10.75
N LYS A 272 -5.62 -20.70 -10.00
CA LYS A 272 -5.90 -20.06 -8.71
C LYS A 272 -4.76 -20.22 -7.72
N ASN A 273 -4.18 -21.42 -7.59
CA ASN A 273 -3.05 -21.66 -6.68
C ASN A 273 -1.84 -20.81 -7.05
N VAL A 274 -1.44 -20.79 -8.33
CA VAL A 274 -0.31 -19.97 -8.80
C VAL A 274 -0.61 -18.49 -8.61
N PHE A 275 -1.82 -18.06 -8.96
CA PHE A 275 -2.23 -16.66 -8.88
C PHE A 275 -2.26 -16.17 -7.42
N TRP A 276 -2.83 -16.93 -6.49
CA TRP A 276 -2.81 -16.57 -5.07
C TRP A 276 -1.43 -16.67 -4.46
N TRP A 277 -0.60 -17.63 -4.87
CA TRP A 277 0.79 -17.66 -4.43
C TRP A 277 1.55 -16.37 -4.77
N GLY A 278 1.21 -15.71 -5.88
CA GLY A 278 1.73 -14.36 -6.18
C GLY A 278 0.98 -13.25 -5.44
N LEU A 279 -0.34 -13.17 -5.61
CA LEU A 279 -1.15 -12.05 -5.15
C LEU A 279 -1.15 -11.92 -3.61
N ASP A 280 -1.07 -13.02 -2.88
CA ASP A 280 -0.98 -13.02 -1.42
C ASP A 280 0.32 -12.35 -0.94
N LEU A 281 1.40 -12.46 -1.70
CA LEU A 281 2.65 -11.76 -1.44
C LEU A 281 2.52 -10.23 -1.56
N ILE A 282 1.44 -9.71 -2.12
CA ILE A 282 1.11 -8.28 -1.98
C ILE A 282 0.64 -7.98 -0.57
N ALA A 283 -0.25 -8.81 -0.01
CA ALA A 283 -0.70 -8.63 1.37
C ALA A 283 0.51 -8.73 2.31
N ASP A 284 1.35 -9.74 2.14
CA ASP A 284 2.52 -9.94 3.00
C ASP A 284 3.58 -8.86 2.76
N GLY A 285 3.96 -8.66 1.49
CA GLY A 285 4.85 -7.63 0.97
C GLY A 285 4.54 -6.23 1.48
N LEU A 286 3.39 -5.73 1.05
CA LEU A 286 2.95 -4.34 1.19
C LEU A 286 2.23 -4.09 2.51
N VAL A 287 1.36 -5.00 2.94
CA VAL A 287 0.45 -4.77 4.07
C VAL A 287 1.02 -5.29 5.39
N LEU A 288 1.87 -6.33 5.39
CA LEU A 288 2.52 -6.82 6.61
C LEU A 288 3.92 -6.23 6.79
N ILE A 289 4.87 -6.56 5.92
CA ILE A 289 6.29 -6.25 6.13
C ILE A 289 6.56 -4.76 6.02
N TYR A 290 6.08 -4.12 4.95
CA TYR A 290 6.29 -2.70 4.77
C TYR A 290 5.60 -1.90 5.86
N VAL A 291 4.44 -2.33 6.34
CA VAL A 291 3.76 -1.71 7.49
C VAL A 291 4.56 -1.91 8.76
N ALA A 292 5.01 -3.12 9.08
CA ALA A 292 5.83 -3.40 10.25
C ALA A 292 7.13 -2.58 10.23
N GLY A 293 7.81 -2.55 9.08
CA GLY A 293 8.98 -1.71 8.85
C GLY A 293 8.70 -0.22 9.02
N THR A 294 7.54 0.23 8.54
CA THR A 294 7.08 1.61 8.69
C THR A 294 6.76 1.94 10.14
N TRP A 295 6.13 1.04 10.90
CA TRP A 295 5.90 1.21 12.34
C TRP A 295 7.20 1.35 13.11
N TYR A 296 8.18 0.49 12.82
CA TYR A 296 9.51 0.59 13.42
C TYR A 296 10.16 1.92 13.10
N LEU A 297 10.13 2.34 11.84
CA LEU A 297 10.68 3.63 11.40
C LEU A 297 9.99 4.80 12.10
N LEU A 298 8.66 4.84 12.08
CA LEU A 298 7.87 5.91 12.67
C LEU A 298 8.08 5.97 14.19
N ALA A 299 8.11 4.83 14.88
CA ALA A 299 8.41 4.80 16.32
C ALA A 299 9.79 5.40 16.60
N MET A 300 10.82 5.08 15.82
CA MET A 300 12.15 5.65 15.98
C MET A 300 12.18 7.16 15.68
N LEU A 301 11.52 7.61 14.60
CA LEU A 301 11.47 9.03 14.22
C LEU A 301 10.68 9.88 15.22
N ILE A 302 9.55 9.37 15.72
CA ILE A 302 8.69 10.08 16.69
C ILE A 302 9.38 10.17 18.06
N THR A 303 10.08 9.12 18.48
CA THR A 303 10.68 9.05 19.83
C THR A 303 12.13 9.52 19.89
N GLY A 304 12.85 9.54 18.76
CA GLY A 304 14.29 9.74 18.71
C GLY A 304 15.11 8.60 19.35
N ARG A 305 14.50 7.44 19.58
CA ARG A 305 15.13 6.29 20.25
C ARG A 305 15.34 5.11 19.31
N ASN A 306 16.26 4.24 19.67
CA ASN A 306 16.39 2.93 19.05
C ASN A 306 15.18 2.04 19.38
N LEU A 307 14.85 1.15 18.45
CA LEU A 307 13.74 0.22 18.60
C LEU A 307 13.99 -0.79 19.74
N PHE A 308 12.95 -1.06 20.53
CA PHE A 308 12.96 -2.16 21.48
C PHE A 308 13.17 -3.51 20.76
N MET A 309 13.97 -4.43 21.32
CA MET A 309 14.22 -5.76 20.75
C MET A 309 14.68 -5.76 19.28
N GLN A 310 15.48 -4.77 18.86
CA GLN A 310 15.87 -4.59 17.45
C GLN A 310 16.46 -5.83 16.76
N ASN A 311 17.29 -6.63 17.43
CA ASN A 311 17.85 -7.87 16.86
C ASN A 311 16.78 -8.94 16.60
N ILE A 312 15.75 -9.00 17.45
CA ILE A 312 14.63 -9.93 17.30
C ILE A 312 13.74 -9.45 16.17
N ALA A 313 13.48 -8.13 16.07
CA ALA A 313 12.76 -7.57 14.92
C ALA A 313 13.46 -7.90 13.59
N ARG A 314 14.80 -7.83 13.52
CA ARG A 314 15.56 -8.24 12.32
C ARG A 314 15.39 -9.72 11.99
N ALA A 315 15.51 -10.59 13.00
CA ALA A 315 15.35 -12.03 12.81
C ALA A 315 13.91 -12.38 12.40
N ALA A 316 12.91 -11.71 12.97
CA ALA A 316 11.51 -11.89 12.64
C ALA A 316 11.22 -11.55 11.18
N LEU A 317 11.78 -10.47 10.64
CA LEU A 317 11.63 -10.12 9.22
C LEU A 317 12.14 -11.20 8.26
N LEU A 318 13.23 -11.90 8.61
CA LEU A 318 13.74 -13.03 7.84
C LEU A 318 12.80 -14.24 7.93
N LEU A 319 12.31 -14.55 9.13
CA LEU A 319 11.38 -15.65 9.32
C LEU A 319 10.07 -15.42 8.55
N GLU A 320 9.54 -14.20 8.64
CA GLU A 320 8.34 -13.76 7.94
C GLU A 320 8.48 -13.96 6.42
N LEU A 321 9.68 -13.80 5.86
CA LEU A 321 9.96 -14.05 4.43
C LEU A 321 9.70 -15.47 3.98
N VAL A 322 10.04 -16.43 4.83
CA VAL A 322 9.82 -17.83 4.49
C VAL A 322 8.36 -18.22 4.75
N VAL A 323 7.75 -17.64 5.77
CA VAL A 323 6.36 -17.89 6.15
C VAL A 323 5.39 -17.37 5.08
N SER A 324 5.59 -16.15 4.57
CA SER A 324 4.72 -15.53 3.55
C SER A 324 4.63 -16.35 2.27
N TRP A 325 5.67 -17.11 1.93
CA TRP A 325 5.65 -17.95 0.72
C TRP A 325 4.82 -19.23 0.88
N ALA A 326 4.28 -19.48 2.08
CA ALA A 326 3.62 -20.73 2.45
C ALA A 326 2.18 -20.56 2.96
N VAL A 327 1.57 -19.38 2.84
CA VAL A 327 0.22 -19.08 3.39
C VAL A 327 -0.90 -19.00 2.37
N TRP A 328 -0.60 -18.83 1.08
CA TRP A 328 -1.58 -18.54 0.02
C TRP A 328 -2.82 -19.45 -0.03
N SER A 329 -2.71 -20.70 0.42
CA SER A 329 -3.83 -21.64 0.41
C SER A 329 -4.98 -21.20 1.33
N HIS A 330 -4.78 -20.20 2.21
CA HIS A 330 -5.85 -19.65 3.04
C HIS A 330 -6.96 -18.95 2.21
N HIS A 331 -6.63 -18.49 0.99
CA HIS A 331 -7.63 -17.97 0.04
C HIS A 331 -8.48 -19.05 -0.62
N LEU A 332 -8.06 -20.32 -0.49
CA LEU A 332 -8.61 -21.48 -1.19
C LEU A 332 -9.23 -22.53 -0.24
N LEU A 333 -9.42 -22.18 1.04
CA LEU A 333 -9.98 -23.11 2.05
C LEU A 333 -11.37 -23.64 1.67
N SER A 334 -12.20 -22.81 1.04
CA SER A 334 -13.54 -23.19 0.58
C SER A 334 -13.56 -23.90 -0.78
N ASP A 335 -12.45 -23.92 -1.53
CA ASP A 335 -12.37 -24.65 -2.80
C ASP A 335 -12.30 -26.16 -2.52
N GLN A 336 -13.40 -26.88 -2.75
CA GLN A 336 -13.50 -28.31 -2.40
C GLN A 336 -12.40 -29.19 -3.01
N PRO A 337 -11.99 -29.01 -4.27
CA PRO A 337 -10.95 -29.85 -4.87
C PRO A 337 -9.52 -29.55 -4.38
N GLN A 338 -9.31 -28.47 -3.61
CA GLN A 338 -8.00 -28.16 -3.05
C GLN A 338 -7.56 -29.25 -2.03
N PRO A 339 -6.31 -29.76 -2.10
CA PRO A 339 -5.85 -30.83 -1.23
C PRO A 339 -5.99 -30.50 0.27
N GLU A 340 -6.49 -31.46 1.05
CA GLU A 340 -6.74 -31.30 2.50
C GLU A 340 -5.48 -30.83 3.25
N LEU A 341 -4.32 -31.41 2.93
CA LEU A 341 -3.05 -31.04 3.56
C LEU A 341 -2.67 -29.58 3.28
N MET A 342 -2.97 -29.06 2.09
CA MET A 342 -2.71 -27.65 1.77
C MET A 342 -3.65 -26.73 2.55
N LYS A 343 -4.92 -27.10 2.68
CA LYS A 343 -5.89 -26.35 3.50
C LYS A 343 -5.45 -26.29 4.96
N LEU A 344 -5.07 -27.43 5.54
CA LEU A 344 -4.69 -27.51 6.94
C LEU A 344 -3.32 -26.86 7.20
N ALA A 345 -2.28 -27.27 6.48
CA ALA A 345 -0.92 -26.82 6.75
C ALA A 345 -0.69 -25.37 6.30
N SER A 346 -0.87 -25.10 5.00
CA SER A 346 -0.67 -23.76 4.44
C SER A 346 -1.79 -22.81 4.87
N GLY A 347 -3.04 -23.23 4.66
CA GLY A 347 -4.19 -22.34 4.84
C GLY A 347 -4.50 -21.98 6.30
N GLU A 348 -4.45 -22.93 7.23
CA GLU A 348 -4.78 -22.68 8.64
C GLU A 348 -3.54 -22.53 9.52
N MET A 349 -2.67 -23.55 9.59
CA MET A 349 -1.59 -23.60 10.58
C MET A 349 -0.50 -22.55 10.34
N ILE A 350 -0.01 -22.40 9.11
CA ILE A 350 1.04 -21.41 8.80
C ILE A 350 0.46 -20.00 8.84
N THR A 351 -0.76 -19.77 8.35
CA THR A 351 -1.46 -18.48 8.51
C THR A 351 -1.63 -18.09 9.98
N ALA A 352 -1.98 -19.04 10.85
CA ALA A 352 -2.05 -18.78 12.29
C ALA A 352 -0.69 -18.40 12.90
N PHE A 353 0.42 -18.89 12.33
CA PHE A 353 1.76 -18.51 12.75
C PHE A 353 2.08 -17.03 12.46
N GLU A 354 1.49 -16.44 11.42
CA GLU A 354 1.68 -15.01 11.10
C GLU A 354 1.18 -14.07 12.21
N LEU A 355 0.23 -14.52 13.03
CA LEU A 355 -0.19 -13.80 14.23
C LEU A 355 1.00 -13.52 15.17
N ILE A 356 1.96 -14.45 15.25
CA ILE A 356 3.13 -14.33 16.12
C ILE A 356 4.09 -13.28 15.57
N THR A 357 4.39 -13.32 14.28
CA THR A 357 5.33 -12.37 13.65
C THR A 357 4.75 -10.96 13.65
N GLN A 358 3.49 -10.79 13.29
CA GLN A 358 2.83 -9.49 13.29
C GLN A 358 2.56 -8.97 14.71
N GLY A 359 2.16 -9.84 15.63
CA GLY A 359 1.98 -9.51 17.04
C GLY A 359 3.28 -9.03 17.69
N LEU A 360 4.42 -9.61 17.30
CA LEU A 360 5.72 -9.16 17.75
C LEU A 360 6.05 -7.75 17.21
N ALA A 361 5.78 -7.47 15.94
CA ALA A 361 6.00 -6.14 15.37
C ALA A 361 5.15 -5.06 16.05
N PHE A 362 3.89 -5.38 16.30
CA PHE A 362 2.96 -4.55 17.07
C PHE A 362 3.48 -4.28 18.48
N PHE A 363 3.86 -5.33 19.22
CA PHE A 363 4.38 -5.24 20.58
C PHE A 363 5.67 -4.41 20.66
N ILE A 364 6.62 -4.68 19.78
CA ILE A 364 7.89 -3.96 19.73
C ILE A 364 7.67 -2.46 19.51
N THR A 365 6.77 -2.10 18.59
CA THR A 365 6.42 -0.72 18.29
C THR A 365 5.81 -0.04 19.51
N LEU A 366 4.79 -0.65 20.13
CA LEU A 366 4.13 -0.08 21.30
C LEU A 366 5.06 0.07 22.50
N VAL A 367 5.91 -0.92 22.79
CA VAL A 367 6.87 -0.83 23.91
C VAL A 367 7.91 0.27 23.64
N THR A 368 8.33 0.45 22.38
CA THR A 368 9.23 1.55 22.01
C THR A 368 8.60 2.91 22.31
N LEU A 369 7.34 3.11 21.91
CA LEU A 369 6.57 4.33 22.22
C LEU A 369 6.37 4.50 23.74
N TRP A 370 6.02 3.43 24.45
CA TRP A 370 5.78 3.45 25.90
C TRP A 370 7.01 3.85 26.71
N LYS A 371 8.20 3.37 26.30
CA LYS A 371 9.48 3.69 26.92
C LYS A 371 9.95 5.12 26.67
N ALA A 372 9.38 5.79 25.68
CA ALA A 372 9.70 7.17 25.34
C ALA A 372 8.82 8.20 26.06
N ARG A 373 7.89 7.76 26.92
CA ARG A 373 6.97 8.65 27.64
C ARG A 373 7.72 9.63 28.57
N PRO A 374 7.16 10.84 28.78
CA PRO A 374 5.90 11.34 28.22
C PRO A 374 6.03 11.70 26.72
N LEU A 375 5.03 11.30 25.92
CA LEU A 375 4.94 11.66 24.50
C LEU A 375 3.78 12.63 24.29
N LYS A 376 4.01 13.70 23.54
CA LYS A 376 2.93 14.60 23.10
C LYS A 376 2.10 13.90 22.03
N MET A 377 0.77 13.98 22.15
CA MET A 377 -0.15 13.42 21.16
C MET A 377 -0.19 14.28 19.88
N THR A 378 0.86 14.17 19.07
CA THR A 378 0.98 14.86 17.78
C THR A 378 0.22 14.10 16.68
N ASN A 379 0.14 14.67 15.47
CA ASN A 379 -0.54 14.02 14.34
C ASN A 379 0.17 12.73 13.94
N GLU A 380 1.48 12.73 13.96
CA GLU A 380 2.32 11.57 13.68
C GLU A 380 1.97 10.41 14.64
N LEU A 381 1.96 10.70 15.94
CA LEU A 381 1.67 9.67 16.96
C LEU A 381 0.22 9.19 16.91
N LYS A 382 -0.77 10.09 16.83
CA LYS A 382 -2.17 9.69 16.88
C LYS A 382 -2.55 8.82 15.68
N PHE A 383 -2.08 9.15 14.46
CA PHE A 383 -2.35 8.35 13.27
C PHE A 383 -1.60 7.01 13.30
N LEU A 384 -0.39 6.95 13.87
CA LEU A 384 0.32 5.68 14.09
C LEU A 384 -0.46 4.77 15.04
N LEU A 385 -0.97 5.31 16.15
CA LEU A 385 -1.80 4.55 17.09
C LEU A 385 -3.13 4.11 16.46
N GLY A 386 -3.72 4.93 15.59
CA GLY A 386 -4.88 4.56 14.79
C GLY A 386 -4.60 3.39 13.83
N GLY A 387 -3.45 3.42 13.15
CA GLY A 387 -3.01 2.32 12.30
C GLY A 387 -2.75 1.02 13.08
N LEU A 388 -2.09 1.12 14.24
CA LEU A 388 -1.92 -0.02 15.14
C LEU A 388 -3.28 -0.58 15.59
N LEU A 389 -4.22 0.28 15.98
CA LEU A 389 -5.58 -0.14 16.36
C LEU A 389 -6.31 -0.84 15.20
N GLY A 390 -6.22 -0.32 13.98
CA GLY A 390 -6.83 -0.93 12.80
C GLY A 390 -6.37 -2.37 12.59
N PHE A 391 -5.05 -2.63 12.66
CA PHE A 391 -4.53 -3.99 12.58
C PHE A 391 -4.90 -4.84 13.80
N ALA A 392 -4.94 -4.26 15.00
CA ALA A 392 -5.37 -4.97 16.21
C ALA A 392 -6.83 -5.46 16.11
N LEU A 393 -7.67 -4.80 15.31
CA LEU A 393 -9.05 -5.21 15.02
C LEU A 393 -9.13 -6.19 13.84
N ALA A 394 -8.38 -5.93 12.77
CA ALA A 394 -8.49 -6.71 11.53
C ALA A 394 -7.78 -8.08 11.57
N VAL A 395 -6.70 -8.20 12.33
CA VAL A 395 -5.95 -9.46 12.45
C VAL A 395 -6.78 -10.56 13.12
N PRO A 396 -7.45 -10.32 14.27
CA PRO A 396 -8.38 -11.31 14.83
C PRO A 396 -9.46 -11.76 13.83
N ALA A 397 -10.05 -10.82 13.06
CA ALA A 397 -11.01 -11.17 12.02
C ALA A 397 -10.42 -12.06 10.92
N GLY A 398 -9.15 -11.85 10.58
CA GLY A 398 -8.36 -12.66 9.64
C GLY A 398 -8.08 -14.07 10.16
N ILE A 399 -7.74 -14.21 11.44
CA ILE A 399 -7.53 -15.53 12.07
C ILE A 399 -8.83 -16.32 12.16
N ILE A 400 -9.95 -15.66 12.48
CA ILE A 400 -11.27 -16.31 12.53
C ILE A 400 -11.66 -16.88 11.16
N GLN A 401 -11.42 -16.17 10.06
CA GLN A 401 -11.72 -16.69 8.72
C GLN A 401 -10.67 -17.70 8.20
N ALA A 402 -9.48 -17.78 8.80
CA ALA A 402 -8.43 -18.73 8.43
C ALA A 402 -8.68 -20.13 9.03
N ASP A 403 -9.55 -20.22 10.04
CA ASP A 403 -10.05 -21.50 10.54
C ASP A 403 -10.89 -22.21 9.45
N MET A 404 -10.54 -23.45 9.13
CA MET A 404 -11.20 -24.21 8.06
C MET A 404 -12.70 -24.39 8.27
N GLY A 405 -13.17 -24.51 9.52
CA GLY A 405 -14.57 -24.70 9.86
C GLY A 405 -15.37 -23.40 9.68
N ILE A 406 -14.87 -22.32 10.25
CA ILE A 406 -15.48 -20.99 10.17
C ILE A 406 -15.39 -20.42 8.74
N ASN A 407 -14.33 -20.71 8.00
CA ASN A 407 -14.19 -20.28 6.60
C ASN A 407 -15.39 -20.75 5.76
N ARG A 408 -15.93 -21.96 6.00
CA ARG A 408 -17.11 -22.45 5.26
C ARG A 408 -18.35 -21.57 5.43
N LEU A 409 -18.44 -20.82 6.52
CA LEU A 409 -19.54 -19.91 6.83
C LEU A 409 -19.25 -18.49 6.32
N LEU A 410 -18.01 -18.03 6.47
CA LEU A 410 -17.64 -16.64 6.22
C LEU A 410 -17.07 -16.38 4.82
N HIS A 411 -16.60 -17.42 4.12
CA HIS A 411 -15.98 -17.26 2.82
C HIS A 411 -16.95 -16.64 1.81
N ASN A 412 -16.46 -15.65 1.06
CA ASN A 412 -17.26 -14.84 0.14
C ASN A 412 -18.46 -14.11 0.75
N THR A 413 -18.53 -13.92 2.07
CA THR A 413 -19.47 -12.96 2.67
C THR A 413 -18.85 -11.57 2.83
N GLN A 414 -19.66 -10.60 3.25
CA GLN A 414 -19.18 -9.27 3.62
C GLN A 414 -18.18 -9.29 4.80
N TRP A 415 -18.06 -10.40 5.55
CA TRP A 415 -17.04 -10.55 6.60
C TRP A 415 -15.62 -10.42 6.05
N ILE A 416 -15.34 -11.07 4.91
CA ILE A 416 -14.01 -11.06 4.31
C ILE A 416 -13.59 -9.62 4.01
N ILE A 417 -14.47 -8.87 3.37
CA ILE A 417 -14.15 -7.56 2.83
C ILE A 417 -14.33 -6.45 3.88
N GLY A 418 -15.28 -6.56 4.81
CA GLY A 418 -15.57 -5.55 5.83
C GLY A 418 -14.56 -5.55 6.99
N PRO A 419 -14.77 -6.36 8.03
CA PRO A 419 -13.97 -6.34 9.26
C PRO A 419 -12.52 -6.82 9.08
N HIS A 420 -12.25 -7.67 8.09
CA HIS A 420 -10.90 -8.12 7.81
C HIS A 420 -10.18 -7.16 6.84
N VAL A 421 -10.49 -7.20 5.54
CA VAL A 421 -9.71 -6.48 4.52
C VAL A 421 -9.84 -4.95 4.64
N HIS A 422 -11.04 -4.38 4.68
CA HIS A 422 -11.20 -2.92 4.71
C HIS A 422 -10.75 -2.31 6.03
N VAL A 423 -10.95 -2.95 7.19
CA VAL A 423 -10.39 -2.42 8.44
C VAL A 423 -8.85 -2.48 8.40
N ALA A 424 -8.24 -3.56 7.90
CA ALA A 424 -6.79 -3.64 7.72
C ALA A 424 -6.27 -2.53 6.80
N ILE A 425 -6.93 -2.28 5.67
CA ILE A 425 -6.45 -1.33 4.65
C ILE A 425 -6.80 0.12 5.00
N LEU A 426 -8.04 0.41 5.36
CA LEU A 426 -8.51 1.77 5.62
C LEU A 426 -8.09 2.28 6.98
N VAL A 427 -8.14 1.45 8.02
CA VAL A 427 -7.73 1.88 9.36
C VAL A 427 -6.27 1.54 9.56
N GLY A 428 -5.89 0.28 9.39
CA GLY A 428 -4.53 -0.19 9.65
C GLY A 428 -3.47 0.50 8.80
N LEU A 429 -3.50 0.23 7.49
CA LEU A 429 -2.53 0.69 6.52
C LEU A 429 -2.67 2.20 6.27
N THR A 430 -3.86 2.68 5.89
CA THR A 430 -4.02 4.08 5.48
C THR A 430 -3.73 5.07 6.61
N MET A 431 -4.09 4.77 7.87
CA MET A 431 -3.70 5.64 8.98
C MET A 431 -2.20 5.58 9.28
N THR A 432 -1.56 4.43 9.09
CA THR A 432 -0.09 4.33 9.12
C THR A 432 0.54 5.21 8.03
N LEU A 433 -0.02 5.21 6.81
CA LEU A 433 0.44 6.08 5.72
C LEU A 433 0.21 7.56 6.04
N TYR A 434 -0.91 7.93 6.67
CA TYR A 434 -1.12 9.31 7.13
C TYR A 434 -0.09 9.72 8.18
N SER A 435 0.25 8.85 9.13
CA SER A 435 1.34 9.10 10.09
C SER A 435 2.67 9.37 9.38
N ALA A 436 2.99 8.55 8.37
CA ALA A 436 4.16 8.74 7.53
C ALA A 436 4.12 10.07 6.76
N ILE A 437 2.97 10.45 6.20
CA ILE A 437 2.81 11.75 5.52
C ILE A 437 3.05 12.90 6.50
N TYR A 438 2.44 12.89 7.70
CA TYR A 438 2.68 13.96 8.68
C TYR A 438 4.14 14.01 9.16
N THR A 439 4.81 12.87 9.28
CA THR A 439 6.22 12.80 9.68
C THR A 439 7.16 13.29 8.57
N LEU A 440 6.90 12.89 7.32
CA LEU A 440 7.77 13.19 6.18
C LEU A 440 7.51 14.57 5.58
N LEU A 441 6.31 15.13 5.71
CA LEU A 441 5.95 16.44 5.16
C LEU A 441 7.00 17.52 5.51
N PRO A 442 7.32 17.79 6.79
CA PRO A 442 8.31 18.81 7.13
C PRO A 442 9.71 18.48 6.62
N ILE A 443 10.08 17.21 6.43
CA ILE A 443 11.39 16.80 5.93
C ILE A 443 11.47 17.04 4.41
N LEU A 444 10.44 16.62 3.67
CA LEU A 444 10.36 16.74 2.21
C LEU A 444 10.21 18.18 1.75
N THR A 445 9.73 19.08 2.62
CA THR A 445 9.58 20.51 2.34
C THR A 445 10.67 21.37 2.97
N ASN A 446 11.79 20.80 3.46
CA ASN A 446 12.87 21.51 4.15
C ASN A 446 12.39 22.39 5.33
N LYS A 447 11.39 21.93 6.07
CA LYS A 447 10.68 22.66 7.14
C LYS A 447 10.07 24.00 6.69
N GLY A 448 9.93 24.22 5.38
CA GLY A 448 9.45 25.45 4.79
C GLY A 448 7.93 25.61 4.77
N VAL A 449 7.17 24.66 5.31
CA VAL A 449 5.72 24.79 5.47
C VAL A 449 5.28 24.40 6.87
N LYS A 450 4.21 25.06 7.33
CA LYS A 450 3.52 24.75 8.57
C LYS A 450 2.09 24.36 8.24
N LEU A 451 1.62 23.27 8.86
CA LEU A 451 0.28 22.75 8.61
C LEU A 451 -0.78 23.82 8.88
N TYR A 452 -1.66 24.05 7.91
CA TYR A 452 -2.68 25.10 7.96
C TYR A 452 -3.61 25.01 9.18
N SER A 453 -4.14 23.82 9.48
CA SER A 453 -5.07 23.67 10.60
C SER A 453 -4.93 22.35 11.35
N GLN A 454 -4.63 22.45 12.64
CA GLN A 454 -4.65 21.30 13.56
C GLN A 454 -6.09 20.82 13.83
N LYS A 455 -7.08 21.72 13.81
CA LYS A 455 -8.50 21.35 13.97
C LYS A 455 -8.96 20.45 12.83
N LEU A 456 -8.61 20.78 11.59
CA LEU A 456 -8.92 19.94 10.43
C LEU A 456 -8.19 18.59 10.47
N ALA A 457 -6.92 18.58 10.92
CA ALA A 457 -6.18 17.33 11.09
C ALA A 457 -6.78 16.43 12.20
N ASN A 458 -7.41 17.01 13.22
CA ASN A 458 -8.15 16.25 14.24
C ASN A 458 -9.49 15.73 13.73
N LEU A 459 -10.23 16.55 12.97
CA LEU A 459 -11.50 16.12 12.37
C LEU A 459 -11.28 15.00 11.35
N HIS A 460 -10.28 15.16 10.47
CA HIS A 460 -9.82 14.11 9.56
C HIS A 460 -9.54 12.80 10.32
N PHE A 461 -8.74 12.87 11.39
CA PHE A 461 -8.40 11.69 12.19
C PHE A 461 -9.64 10.93 12.71
N TRP A 462 -10.57 11.64 13.35
CA TRP A 462 -11.74 11.00 13.96
C TRP A 462 -12.74 10.48 12.93
N LEU A 463 -13.00 11.25 11.87
CA LEU A 463 -13.88 10.81 10.79
C LEU A 463 -13.33 9.57 10.09
N HIS A 464 -12.02 9.52 9.86
CA HIS A 464 -11.38 8.37 9.23
C HIS A 464 -11.40 7.13 10.14
N LEU A 465 -11.05 7.31 11.41
CA LEU A 465 -11.01 6.22 12.38
C LEU A 465 -12.40 5.62 12.62
N ILE A 466 -13.38 6.45 12.93
CA ILE A 466 -14.76 6.00 13.23
C ILE A 466 -15.43 5.50 11.96
N GLY A 467 -15.24 6.18 10.83
CA GLY A 467 -15.77 5.74 9.54
C GLY A 467 -15.21 4.40 9.10
N GLY A 468 -13.90 4.19 9.20
CA GLY A 468 -13.26 2.93 8.83
C GLY A 468 -13.68 1.75 9.71
N ILE A 469 -13.67 1.93 11.04
CA ILE A 469 -14.11 0.88 11.97
C ILE A 469 -15.60 0.60 11.81
N GLY A 470 -16.43 1.64 11.76
CA GLY A 470 -17.88 1.51 11.62
C GLY A 470 -18.28 0.81 10.32
N MET A 471 -17.69 1.22 9.18
CA MET A 471 -17.97 0.59 7.90
C MET A 471 -17.61 -0.89 7.92
N GLY A 472 -16.42 -1.24 8.44
CA GLY A 472 -16.01 -2.63 8.60
C GLY A 472 -16.95 -3.42 9.51
N ALA A 473 -17.39 -2.84 10.62
CA ALA A 473 -18.30 -3.50 11.56
C ALA A 473 -19.69 -3.77 10.96
N PHE A 474 -20.31 -2.78 10.31
CA PHE A 474 -21.65 -2.96 9.71
C PHE A 474 -21.63 -3.95 8.54
N MET A 475 -20.60 -3.90 7.71
CA MET A 475 -20.39 -4.92 6.67
C MET A 475 -20.15 -6.31 7.28
N GLY A 476 -19.38 -6.39 8.37
CA GLY A 476 -19.13 -7.64 9.07
C GLY A 476 -20.39 -8.28 9.65
N MET A 477 -21.26 -7.47 10.27
CA MET A 477 -22.56 -7.95 10.76
C MET A 477 -23.45 -8.46 9.64
N ALA A 478 -23.52 -7.75 8.50
CA ALA A 478 -24.22 -8.25 7.32
C ALA A 478 -23.63 -9.57 6.82
N GLY A 479 -22.30 -9.72 6.86
CA GLY A 479 -21.61 -10.93 6.44
C GLY A 479 -21.87 -12.14 7.36
N ILE A 480 -22.01 -11.91 8.67
CA ILE A 480 -22.43 -12.94 9.64
C ILE A 480 -23.88 -13.36 9.37
N ASP A 481 -24.75 -12.42 9.02
CA ASP A 481 -26.14 -12.67 8.67
C ASP A 481 -26.33 -13.26 7.26
N GLY A 482 -25.24 -13.58 6.55
CA GLY A 482 -25.26 -14.31 5.28
C GLY A 482 -25.18 -13.45 4.02
N MET A 483 -24.91 -12.14 4.12
CA MET A 483 -24.74 -11.28 2.95
C MET A 483 -23.48 -11.67 2.18
N LEU A 484 -23.66 -12.23 0.98
CA LEU A 484 -22.57 -12.52 0.07
C LEU A 484 -21.94 -11.24 -0.48
N ARG A 485 -20.64 -11.30 -0.76
CA ARG A 485 -19.95 -10.26 -1.54
C ARG A 485 -20.18 -10.50 -3.03
N ARG A 486 -20.09 -9.44 -3.84
CA ARG A 486 -20.27 -9.50 -5.30
C ARG A 486 -21.67 -9.97 -5.72
N HIS A 487 -22.68 -9.62 -4.92
CA HIS A 487 -24.09 -9.85 -5.21
C HIS A 487 -24.89 -8.60 -4.84
N LEU A 488 -25.95 -8.31 -5.58
CA LEU A 488 -26.81 -7.15 -5.34
C LEU A 488 -28.07 -7.60 -4.59
N TYR A 489 -28.22 -7.13 -3.36
CA TYR A 489 -29.40 -7.36 -2.51
C TYR A 489 -30.27 -6.10 -2.54
N VAL A 490 -31.26 -6.08 -3.44
CA VAL A 490 -32.06 -4.87 -3.74
C VAL A 490 -33.44 -4.86 -3.08
N ASP A 491 -33.86 -5.97 -2.46
CA ASP A 491 -35.16 -6.12 -1.81
C ASP A 491 -35.13 -5.75 -0.31
N GLY A 492 -33.99 -5.26 0.17
CA GLY A 492 -33.83 -4.66 1.50
C GLY A 492 -33.34 -5.60 2.59
N GLU A 493 -32.93 -6.83 2.25
CA GLU A 493 -32.52 -7.90 3.18
C GLU A 493 -31.44 -7.46 4.16
N PHE A 494 -30.47 -6.66 3.69
CA PHE A 494 -29.37 -6.12 4.49
C PHE A 494 -29.39 -4.58 4.55
N GLY A 495 -30.53 -3.97 4.25
CA GLY A 495 -30.64 -2.52 4.03
C GLY A 495 -30.18 -1.67 5.21
N VAL A 496 -30.46 -2.09 6.44
CA VAL A 496 -30.00 -1.39 7.66
C VAL A 496 -28.48 -1.36 7.75
N TYR A 497 -27.83 -2.50 7.56
CA TYR A 497 -26.37 -2.59 7.61
C TYR A 497 -25.71 -1.79 6.48
N MET A 498 -26.24 -1.89 5.26
CA MET A 498 -25.68 -1.16 4.12
C MET A 498 -25.87 0.36 4.24
N PHE A 499 -27.00 0.80 4.80
CA PHE A 499 -27.23 2.22 5.09
C PHE A 499 -26.23 2.76 6.13
N LEU A 500 -26.01 2.03 7.22
CA LEU A 500 -25.04 2.41 8.25
C LEU A 500 -23.60 2.36 7.71
N ALA A 501 -23.27 1.34 6.92
CA ALA A 501 -21.97 1.25 6.23
C ALA A 501 -21.76 2.43 5.27
N ALA A 502 -22.79 2.88 4.54
CA ALA A 502 -22.71 4.04 3.66
C ALA A 502 -22.50 5.35 4.42
N ILE A 503 -23.13 5.55 5.60
CA ILE A 503 -22.86 6.70 6.46
C ILE A 503 -21.39 6.71 6.89
N CYS A 504 -20.87 5.56 7.33
CA CYS A 504 -19.46 5.44 7.71
C CYS A 504 -18.51 5.65 6.51
N GLY A 505 -18.89 5.18 5.32
CA GLY A 505 -18.20 5.47 4.07
C GLY A 505 -18.15 6.97 3.75
N LEU A 506 -19.26 7.69 3.96
CA LEU A 506 -19.31 9.16 3.79
C LEU A 506 -18.36 9.87 4.77
N MET A 507 -18.19 9.34 5.99
CA MET A 507 -17.21 9.87 6.93
C MET A 507 -15.78 9.71 6.41
N LEU A 508 -15.44 8.57 5.79
CA LEU A 508 -14.13 8.35 5.15
C LEU A 508 -13.90 9.30 3.98
N LEU A 509 -14.91 9.48 3.11
CA LEU A 509 -14.82 10.43 2.00
C LEU A 509 -14.65 11.87 2.51
N ALA A 510 -15.42 12.27 3.53
CA ALA A 510 -15.29 13.58 4.15
C ALA A 510 -13.91 13.77 4.80
N ALA A 511 -13.38 12.74 5.48
CA ALA A 511 -12.03 12.72 6.02
C ALA A 511 -10.97 13.01 4.94
N TRP A 512 -11.07 12.33 3.79
CA TRP A 512 -10.18 12.56 2.66
C TRP A 512 -10.29 13.99 2.10
N VAL A 513 -11.51 14.51 1.91
CA VAL A 513 -11.72 15.90 1.43
C VAL A 513 -11.09 16.92 2.39
N LEU A 514 -11.30 16.75 3.70
CA LEU A 514 -10.74 17.64 4.72
C LEU A 514 -9.21 17.55 4.77
N PHE A 515 -8.66 16.35 4.63
CA PHE A 515 -7.24 16.11 4.54
C PHE A 515 -6.62 16.81 3.33
N MET A 516 -7.19 16.60 2.14
CA MET A 516 -6.73 17.23 0.90
C MET A 516 -6.83 18.74 0.98
N TYR A 517 -7.94 19.28 1.48
CA TYR A 517 -8.09 20.72 1.70
C TYR A 517 -7.01 21.26 2.63
N ASN A 518 -6.74 20.59 3.76
CA ASN A 518 -5.71 21.02 4.71
C ASN A 518 -4.31 20.98 4.08
N LEU A 519 -3.98 19.97 3.29
CA LEU A 519 -2.71 19.89 2.56
C LEU A 519 -2.59 20.97 1.49
N ILE A 520 -3.60 21.16 0.64
CA ILE A 520 -3.60 22.18 -0.41
C ILE A 520 -3.50 23.58 0.21
N ALA A 521 -4.24 23.85 1.29
CA ALA A 521 -4.14 25.10 2.03
C ALA A 521 -2.76 25.28 2.70
N THR A 522 -2.07 24.18 3.03
CA THR A 522 -0.70 24.22 3.59
C THR A 522 0.34 24.57 2.52
N VAL A 523 0.31 23.89 1.37
CA VAL A 523 1.35 24.05 0.33
C VAL A 523 1.06 25.16 -0.67
N GLY A 524 -0.22 25.48 -0.89
CA GLY A 524 -0.70 26.38 -1.94
C GLY A 524 -0.63 25.77 -3.34
N VAL A 525 -1.57 26.16 -4.22
CA VAL A 525 -1.62 25.71 -5.62
C VAL A 525 -0.35 26.09 -6.38
N LYS A 526 0.24 27.27 -6.12
CA LYS A 526 1.53 27.66 -6.70
C LYS A 526 2.66 26.71 -6.29
N GLY A 527 2.69 26.32 -5.02
CA GLY A 527 3.64 25.33 -4.51
C GLY A 527 3.43 23.96 -5.14
N LEU A 528 2.17 23.53 -5.24
CA LEU A 528 1.79 22.28 -5.91
C LEU A 528 2.30 22.23 -7.36
N LEU A 529 2.04 23.28 -8.15
CA LEU A 529 2.55 23.37 -9.53
C LEU A 529 4.08 23.41 -9.59
N GLY A 530 4.74 24.04 -8.61
CA GLY A 530 6.20 24.08 -8.49
C GLY A 530 6.85 22.72 -8.24
N ILE A 531 6.14 21.79 -7.58
CA ILE A 531 6.59 20.41 -7.37
C ILE A 531 6.76 19.69 -8.72
N PHE A 532 5.86 19.92 -9.68
CA PHE A 532 5.91 19.30 -11.00
C PHE A 532 6.96 19.89 -11.94
N LYS A 533 7.54 21.05 -11.61
CA LYS A 533 8.68 21.62 -12.34
C LYS A 533 10.00 20.93 -11.97
N SER A 534 10.96 20.90 -12.89
CA SER A 534 12.32 20.38 -12.63
C SER A 534 12.98 21.10 -11.45
N SER A 535 13.86 20.39 -10.74
CA SER A 535 14.72 21.00 -9.71
C SER A 535 15.98 21.53 -10.36
N LYS A 536 16.55 22.60 -9.78
CA LYS A 536 17.84 23.19 -10.17
C LYS A 536 19.01 22.65 -9.34
N ILE A 537 18.73 21.84 -8.32
CA ILE A 537 19.73 21.29 -7.39
C ILE A 537 20.31 19.98 -7.96
N ASP A 538 21.58 19.69 -7.65
CA ASP A 538 22.25 18.45 -8.04
C ASP A 538 21.42 17.22 -7.59
N PRO A 539 21.06 16.29 -8.50
CA PRO A 539 20.40 15.02 -8.18
C PRO A 539 21.10 14.16 -7.13
N LYS A 540 22.39 14.39 -6.86
CA LYS A 540 23.15 13.66 -5.83
C LYS A 540 22.82 14.10 -4.40
N ILE A 541 22.23 15.28 -4.23
CA ILE A 541 21.82 15.81 -2.92
C ILE A 541 20.45 15.22 -2.58
N VAL A 542 20.36 14.51 -1.45
CA VAL A 542 19.10 13.89 -1.00
C VAL A 542 18.22 14.94 -0.31
N VAL A 543 18.77 15.62 0.69
CA VAL A 543 18.18 16.78 1.38
C VAL A 543 19.29 17.83 1.52
N PRO A 544 19.02 19.13 1.26
CA PRO A 544 20.01 20.18 1.46
C PRO A 544 20.36 20.34 2.95
N GLU A 545 21.64 20.61 3.27
CA GLU A 545 22.10 20.78 4.67
C GLU A 545 21.57 22.07 5.34
N GLU A 546 21.24 23.09 4.55
CA GLU A 546 20.55 24.31 4.99
C GLU A 546 19.47 24.72 3.97
N PRO A 547 18.34 25.32 4.40
CA PRO A 547 17.37 25.91 3.48
C PRO A 547 18.08 27.02 2.71
N THR A 548 18.38 26.77 1.43
CA THR A 548 19.07 27.73 0.59
C THR A 548 18.26 29.03 0.60
N PRO A 549 18.83 30.19 0.99
CA PRO A 549 18.13 31.45 0.88
C PRO A 549 17.73 31.63 -0.58
N ALA A 550 16.48 32.02 -0.82
CA ALA A 550 16.07 32.42 -2.15
C ALA A 550 17.07 33.48 -2.65
N PRO A 551 17.58 33.39 -3.89
CA PRO A 551 18.48 34.39 -4.42
C PRO A 551 17.78 35.75 -4.31
N ALA A 552 18.41 36.68 -3.59
CA ALA A 552 17.92 38.03 -3.45
C ALA A 552 17.71 38.60 -4.85
N ALA A 553 16.49 39.05 -5.13
CA ALA A 553 16.22 39.81 -6.34
C ALA A 553 17.14 41.03 -6.31
N VAL A 554 18.12 41.06 -7.21
CA VAL A 554 18.94 42.24 -7.46
C VAL A 554 17.96 43.33 -7.90
N LYS A 555 17.70 44.28 -7.01
CA LYS A 555 17.12 45.55 -7.40
C LYS A 555 18.20 46.26 -8.21
N SER A 556 17.98 46.37 -9.52
CA SER A 556 18.68 47.37 -10.32
C SER A 556 18.23 48.73 -9.82
N GLU A 557 19.17 49.52 -9.30
CA GLU A 557 19.03 50.97 -9.10
C GLU A 557 18.73 51.70 -10.41
#